data_AF-A0A3M8TMP4-F1
#
_entry.id   AF-A0A3M8TMP4-F1
#
_cell.length_a   1.000
_cell.length_b   1.000
_cell.length_c   1.000
_cell.angle_alpha   90.00
_cell.angle_beta   90.00
_cell.angle_gamma   90.00
#
_symmetry.space_group_name_H-M   'P 1'
#
loop_
_entity.id
_entity.type
_entity.pdbx_description
1 polymer ?
#
loop_
_entity_poly.entity_id
_entity_poly.type
_entity_poly.pdbx_seq_one_letter_code
_entity_poly.pdbx_strand_id
1 'polypeptide(L)'
;MPLPAISAISTTTIAVIAVIISIEQMEANNTTSAKGVYKEYLSLAFANPKYSAASFPIWAPRYLNFEYGSDKREAYEFFVSFLLNSADEILSTREKDHWKATLVVQFSYHALYLNSGDFVPGSYLCETRDLVAQGIEEYARRQRNFNLLMNTVKLNHSVKCTDKEWRDEGD
;
A
#
# COMPACT_ATOMS: atom_id res chain seq x y z
N MET A 1 8.64 -60.16 -16.13
CA MET A 1 7.68 -59.75 -15.08
C MET A 1 8.03 -58.32 -14.69
N PRO A 2 7.13 -57.34 -14.85
CA PRO A 2 7.47 -55.96 -14.53
C PRO A 2 7.43 -55.79 -13.00
N LEU A 3 8.30 -54.94 -12.46
CA LEU A 3 8.27 -54.48 -11.06
C LEU A 3 7.59 -53.10 -11.00
N PRO A 4 6.24 -53.01 -11.03
CA PRO A 4 5.53 -51.73 -10.99
C PRO A 4 5.55 -51.07 -9.60
N ALA A 5 5.93 -51.80 -8.54
CA ALA A 5 5.87 -51.28 -7.17
C ALA A 5 7.00 -50.31 -6.80
N ILE A 6 8.19 -50.43 -7.43
CA ILE A 6 9.36 -49.63 -7.07
C ILE A 6 9.28 -48.22 -7.69
N SER A 7 8.65 -48.09 -8.87
CA SER A 7 8.47 -46.79 -9.53
C SER A 7 7.46 -45.89 -8.81
N ALA A 8 6.38 -46.47 -8.26
CA ALA A 8 5.32 -45.74 -7.54
C ALA A 8 5.80 -45.12 -6.21
N ILE A 9 6.67 -45.81 -5.47
CA ILE A 9 7.26 -45.30 -4.24
C ILE A 9 8.24 -44.15 -4.55
N SER A 10 9.00 -44.29 -5.64
CA SER A 10 9.96 -43.29 -6.09
C SER A 10 9.26 -42.01 -6.59
N THR A 11 8.19 -42.12 -7.36
CA THR A 11 7.44 -40.95 -7.86
C THR A 11 6.73 -40.18 -6.76
N THR A 12 6.18 -40.88 -5.75
CA THR A 12 5.53 -40.24 -4.61
C THR A 12 6.54 -39.44 -3.75
N THR A 13 7.74 -39.99 -3.56
CA THR A 13 8.81 -39.31 -2.81
C THR A 13 9.28 -38.05 -3.53
N ILE A 14 9.47 -38.11 -4.85
CA ILE A 14 9.82 -36.95 -5.69
C ILE A 14 8.71 -35.89 -5.63
N ALA A 15 7.44 -36.29 -5.69
CA ALA A 15 6.32 -35.37 -5.59
C ALA A 15 6.27 -34.63 -4.25
N VAL A 16 6.51 -35.31 -3.12
CA VAL A 16 6.55 -34.68 -1.79
C VAL A 16 7.71 -33.68 -1.69
N ILE A 17 8.90 -34.04 -2.18
CA ILE A 17 10.06 -33.13 -2.20
C ILE A 17 9.78 -31.91 -3.10
N ALA A 18 9.16 -32.11 -4.26
CA ALA A 18 8.78 -31.02 -5.17
C ALA A 18 7.77 -30.06 -4.53
N VAL A 19 6.81 -30.56 -3.74
CA VAL A 19 5.86 -29.74 -2.99
C VAL A 19 6.58 -28.90 -1.94
N ILE A 20 7.50 -29.49 -1.17
CA ILE A 20 8.28 -28.75 -0.16
C ILE A 20 9.08 -27.62 -0.80
N ILE A 21 9.81 -27.92 -1.89
CA ILE A 21 10.60 -26.90 -2.63
C ILE A 21 9.68 -25.82 -3.22
N SER A 22 8.49 -26.19 -3.71
CA SER A 22 7.52 -25.23 -4.26
C SER A 22 6.95 -24.32 -3.17
N ILE A 23 6.77 -24.82 -1.94
CA ILE A 23 6.34 -24.01 -0.79
C ILE A 23 7.44 -23.01 -0.43
N GLU A 24 8.70 -23.45 -0.33
CA GLU A 24 9.82 -22.55 -0.03
C GLU A 24 10.05 -21.52 -1.15
N GLN A 25 9.91 -21.90 -2.43
CA GLN A 25 9.98 -20.97 -3.55
C GLN A 25 8.80 -19.99 -3.57
N MET A 26 7.59 -20.42 -3.21
CA MET A 26 6.46 -19.51 -3.03
C MET A 26 6.72 -18.50 -1.91
N GLU A 27 7.34 -18.94 -0.82
CA GLU A 27 7.70 -18.06 0.30
C GLU A 27 8.78 -17.04 -0.10
N ALA A 28 9.84 -17.48 -0.77
CA ALA A 28 10.86 -16.58 -1.31
C ALA A 28 10.30 -15.62 -2.38
N ASN A 29 9.38 -16.09 -3.23
CA ASN A 29 8.73 -15.26 -4.24
C ASN A 29 7.80 -14.21 -3.62
N ASN A 30 7.06 -14.52 -2.55
CA ASN A 30 6.17 -13.56 -1.89
C ASN A 30 6.94 -12.40 -1.26
N THR A 31 8.05 -12.67 -0.59
CA THR A 31 8.91 -11.62 0.00
C THR A 31 9.64 -10.81 -1.09
N THR A 32 9.96 -11.46 -2.21
CA THR A 32 10.54 -10.80 -3.39
C THR A 32 9.51 -9.92 -4.11
N SER A 33 8.24 -10.32 -4.15
CA SER A 33 7.14 -9.57 -4.78
C SER A 33 6.88 -8.25 -4.04
N ALA A 34 6.67 -8.27 -2.71
CA ALA A 34 6.44 -7.04 -1.94
C ALA A 34 7.59 -6.03 -2.08
N LYS A 35 8.85 -6.51 -1.99
CA LYS A 35 10.04 -5.68 -2.19
C LYS A 35 10.15 -5.18 -3.63
N GLY A 36 9.78 -6.00 -4.61
CA GLY A 36 9.78 -5.67 -6.03
C GLY A 36 8.83 -4.51 -6.33
N VAL A 37 7.57 -4.65 -5.95
CA VAL A 37 6.53 -3.64 -6.17
C VAL A 37 6.85 -2.35 -5.43
N TYR A 38 7.33 -2.44 -4.19
CA TYR A 38 7.77 -1.24 -3.47
C TYR A 38 8.97 -0.56 -4.14
N LYS A 39 9.93 -1.32 -4.69
CA LYS A 39 11.07 -0.77 -5.43
C LYS A 39 10.63 -0.08 -6.73
N GLU A 40 9.61 -0.59 -7.40
CA GLU A 40 9.02 0.06 -8.57
C GLU A 40 8.35 1.39 -8.18
N TYR A 41 7.56 1.40 -7.10
CA TYR A 41 7.00 2.64 -6.54
C TYR A 41 8.11 3.65 -6.18
N LEU A 42 9.17 3.21 -5.50
CA LEU A 42 10.30 4.09 -5.17
C LEU A 42 10.97 4.66 -6.43
N SER A 43 11.13 3.85 -7.47
CA SER A 43 11.71 4.30 -8.74
C SER A 43 10.84 5.38 -9.40
N LEU A 44 9.51 5.19 -9.38
CA LEU A 44 8.54 6.18 -9.84
C LEU A 44 8.60 7.46 -8.99
N ALA A 45 8.72 7.33 -7.67
CA ALA A 45 8.84 8.44 -6.72
C ALA A 45 10.12 9.26 -6.92
N PHE A 46 11.23 8.60 -7.21
CA PHE A 46 12.49 9.26 -7.56
C PHE A 46 12.42 9.97 -8.91
N ALA A 47 11.75 9.38 -9.90
CA ALA A 47 11.52 10.01 -11.19
C ALA A 47 10.55 11.21 -11.11
N ASN A 48 9.64 11.22 -10.13
CA ASN A 48 8.61 12.25 -9.96
C ASN A 48 8.64 12.88 -8.56
N PRO A 49 9.73 13.58 -8.19
CA PRO A 49 9.93 14.08 -6.82
C PRO A 49 8.89 15.11 -6.38
N LYS A 50 8.23 15.79 -7.33
CA LYS A 50 7.11 16.70 -7.07
C LYS A 50 5.88 15.98 -6.53
N TYR A 51 5.64 14.73 -6.93
CA TYR A 51 4.48 13.92 -6.55
C TYR A 51 4.73 13.16 -5.25
N SER A 52 5.94 12.62 -5.05
CA SER A 52 6.28 11.74 -3.92
C SER A 52 6.15 12.37 -2.53
N ALA A 53 6.09 13.69 -2.44
CA ALA A 53 5.95 14.42 -1.18
C ALA A 53 4.90 15.54 -1.28
N ALA A 54 3.78 15.28 -1.95
CA ALA A 54 2.82 16.32 -2.31
C ALA A 54 2.23 17.09 -1.11
N SER A 55 2.01 16.45 0.04
CA SER A 55 1.49 17.11 1.25
C SER A 55 2.55 17.92 1.99
N PHE A 56 3.80 17.90 1.53
CA PHE A 56 4.95 18.56 2.14
C PHE A 56 5.58 19.60 1.21
N PRO A 57 6.35 20.57 1.76
CA PRO A 57 6.47 20.86 3.19
C PRO A 57 5.16 21.34 3.82
N ILE A 58 5.01 21.20 5.14
CA ILE A 58 3.74 21.47 5.85
C ILE A 58 3.23 22.90 5.62
N TRP A 59 4.12 23.89 5.57
CA TRP A 59 3.77 25.31 5.40
C TRP A 59 3.46 25.70 3.95
N ALA A 60 3.84 24.87 2.98
CA ALA A 60 3.57 25.11 1.57
C ALA A 60 3.41 23.76 0.83
N PRO A 61 2.32 23.02 1.10
CA PRO A 61 2.13 21.70 0.49
C PRO A 61 2.04 21.81 -1.03
N ARG A 62 2.85 21.01 -1.73
CA ARG A 62 2.88 20.99 -3.22
C ARG A 62 1.55 20.58 -3.84
N TYR A 63 0.75 19.79 -3.13
CA TYR A 63 -0.58 19.35 -3.52
C TYR A 63 -1.49 20.52 -3.90
N LEU A 64 -1.35 21.67 -3.22
CA LEU A 64 -2.13 22.87 -3.50
C LEU A 64 -1.83 23.49 -4.88
N ASN A 65 -0.74 23.08 -5.52
CA ASN A 65 -0.37 23.52 -6.87
C ASN A 65 -0.90 22.58 -7.97
N PHE A 66 -1.65 21.52 -7.61
CA PHE A 66 -2.26 20.61 -8.58
C PHE A 66 -3.70 21.04 -8.83
N GLU A 67 -3.91 21.82 -9.89
CA GLU A 67 -5.22 22.33 -10.29
C GLU A 67 -6.17 21.19 -10.69
N TYR A 68 -7.40 21.23 -10.17
CA TYR A 68 -8.43 20.24 -10.47
C TYR A 68 -8.70 20.18 -11.99
N GLY A 69 -8.78 18.97 -12.54
CA GLY A 69 -9.01 18.74 -13.97
C GLY A 69 -7.79 19.01 -14.87
N SER A 70 -6.62 19.31 -14.31
CA SER A 70 -5.38 19.44 -15.09
C SER A 70 -4.68 18.10 -15.31
N ASP A 71 -3.94 17.95 -16.41
CA ASP A 71 -3.10 16.77 -16.67
C ASP A 71 -2.11 16.49 -15.53
N LYS A 72 -1.62 17.55 -14.87
CA LYS A 72 -0.71 17.43 -13.71
C LYS A 72 -1.41 16.79 -12.53
N ARG A 73 -2.68 17.13 -12.30
CA ARG A 73 -3.48 16.58 -11.23
C ARG A 73 -3.82 15.12 -11.51
N GLU A 74 -4.27 14.82 -12.72
CA GLU A 74 -4.56 13.44 -13.15
C GLU A 74 -3.31 12.55 -13.02
N ALA A 75 -2.14 13.01 -13.49
CA ALA A 75 -0.89 12.28 -13.33
C ALA A 75 -0.50 12.03 -11.85
N TYR A 76 -0.84 12.98 -10.95
CA TYR A 76 -0.64 12.79 -9.53
C TYR A 76 -1.64 11.79 -8.92
N GLU A 77 -2.89 11.78 -9.37
CA GLU A 77 -3.91 10.81 -8.94
C GLU A 77 -3.51 9.39 -9.35
N PHE A 78 -2.99 9.21 -10.57
CA PHE A 78 -2.40 7.94 -11.00
C PHE A 78 -1.16 7.54 -10.16
N PHE A 79 -0.31 8.51 -9.82
CA PHE A 79 0.83 8.25 -8.93
C PHE A 79 0.39 7.72 -7.57
N VAL A 80 -0.62 8.33 -6.94
CA VAL A 80 -1.14 7.85 -5.65
C VAL A 80 -1.89 6.52 -5.79
N SER A 81 -2.60 6.31 -6.90
CA SER A 81 -3.26 5.04 -7.19
C SER A 81 -2.24 3.90 -7.32
N PHE A 82 -1.08 4.15 -7.93
CA PHE A 82 0.01 3.17 -7.98
C PHE A 82 0.53 2.83 -6.57
N LEU A 83 0.71 3.83 -5.70
CA LEU A 83 1.09 3.61 -4.30
C LEU A 83 0.06 2.75 -3.55
N LEU A 84 -1.24 3.06 -3.70
CA LEU A 84 -2.30 2.33 -3.02
C LEU A 84 -2.41 0.88 -3.52
N ASN A 85 -2.34 0.66 -4.83
CA ASN A 85 -2.29 -0.69 -5.39
C ASN A 85 -1.05 -1.47 -4.91
N SER A 86 0.10 -0.79 -4.85
CA SER A 86 1.32 -1.38 -4.29
C SER A 86 1.13 -1.78 -2.82
N ALA A 87 0.41 -0.96 -2.05
CA ALA A 87 0.10 -1.26 -0.66
C ALA A 87 -0.84 -2.47 -0.52
N ASP A 88 -1.89 -2.56 -1.34
CA ASP A 88 -2.79 -3.73 -1.35
C ASP A 88 -2.01 -5.02 -1.66
N GLU A 89 -1.11 -5.01 -2.66
CA GLU A 89 -0.28 -6.16 -2.99
C GLU A 89 0.67 -6.53 -1.84
N ILE A 90 1.34 -5.55 -1.25
CA ILE A 90 2.23 -5.75 -0.10
C ILE A 90 1.46 -6.31 1.11
N LEU A 91 0.27 -5.79 1.39
CA LEU A 91 -0.56 -6.21 2.52
C LEU A 91 -1.22 -7.57 2.30
N SER A 92 -1.31 -8.03 1.04
CA SER A 92 -1.72 -9.39 0.71
C SER A 92 -0.63 -10.44 0.97
N THR A 93 0.59 -10.01 1.32
CA THR A 93 1.70 -10.92 1.66
C THR A 93 1.74 -11.29 3.14
N ARG A 94 2.43 -12.39 3.48
CA ARG A 94 2.63 -12.83 4.87
C ARG A 94 3.50 -11.87 5.70
N GLU A 95 4.35 -11.06 5.07
CA GLU A 95 5.24 -10.11 5.74
C GLU A 95 4.59 -8.75 5.99
N LYS A 96 3.28 -8.60 5.74
CA LYS A 96 2.56 -7.32 5.76
C LYS A 96 2.82 -6.46 7.00
N ASP A 97 2.95 -7.07 8.18
CA ASP A 97 3.15 -6.34 9.43
C ASP A 97 4.46 -5.53 9.45
N HIS A 98 5.51 -6.01 8.78
CA HIS A 98 6.77 -5.27 8.65
C HIS A 98 6.65 -4.02 7.77
N TRP A 99 5.65 -3.99 6.88
CA TRP A 99 5.45 -2.90 5.92
C TRP A 99 4.54 -1.80 6.44
N LYS A 100 3.70 -2.07 7.45
CA LYS A 100 2.69 -1.12 7.95
C LYS A 100 3.27 0.25 8.28
N ALA A 101 4.37 0.29 9.04
CA ALA A 101 5.02 1.55 9.42
C ALA A 101 5.53 2.32 8.18
N THR A 102 6.13 1.62 7.22
CA THR A 102 6.60 2.21 5.96
C THR A 102 5.43 2.78 5.16
N LEU A 103 4.34 2.03 5.01
CA LEU A 103 3.15 2.45 4.27
C LEU A 103 2.48 3.66 4.93
N VAL A 104 2.35 3.69 6.26
CA VAL A 104 1.82 4.86 7.00
C VAL A 104 2.65 6.11 6.71
N VAL A 105 3.99 6.00 6.69
CA VAL A 105 4.86 7.13 6.32
C VAL A 105 4.61 7.57 4.88
N GLN A 106 4.51 6.62 3.94
CA GLN A 106 4.23 6.94 2.53
C GLN A 106 2.87 7.65 2.38
N PHE A 107 1.81 7.13 3.00
CA PHE A 107 0.50 7.77 2.97
C PHE A 107 0.49 9.17 3.60
N SER A 108 1.29 9.40 4.64
CA SER A 108 1.41 10.75 5.23
C SER A 108 1.90 11.80 4.23
N TYR A 109 2.72 11.42 3.24
CA TYR A 109 3.16 12.31 2.16
C TYR A 109 2.03 12.69 1.21
N HIS A 110 0.92 11.97 1.21
CA HIS A 110 -0.24 12.16 0.35
C HIS A 110 -1.52 12.49 1.13
N ALA A 111 -1.40 12.77 2.43
CA ALA A 111 -2.53 12.98 3.35
C ALA A 111 -3.55 14.02 2.87
N LEU A 112 -3.14 15.11 2.20
CA LEU A 112 -4.10 16.13 1.74
C LEU A 112 -5.03 15.61 0.63
N TYR A 113 -4.50 14.79 -0.27
CA TYR A 113 -5.29 14.14 -1.31
C TYR A 113 -6.15 13.03 -0.73
N LEU A 114 -5.54 12.15 0.06
CA LEU A 114 -6.20 10.99 0.66
C LEU A 114 -7.30 11.40 1.66
N ASN A 115 -7.26 12.63 2.17
CA ASN A 115 -8.31 13.20 3.03
C ASN A 115 -9.33 14.07 2.27
N SER A 116 -9.15 14.25 0.96
CA SER A 116 -10.04 15.07 0.13
C SER A 116 -11.34 14.33 -0.22
N GLY A 117 -12.32 15.07 -0.74
CA GLY A 117 -13.54 14.47 -1.32
C GLY A 117 -13.32 13.81 -2.68
N ASP A 118 -12.17 14.05 -3.32
CA ASP A 118 -11.83 13.48 -4.63
C ASP A 118 -11.30 12.04 -4.51
N PHE A 119 -10.79 11.67 -3.34
CA PHE A 119 -10.30 10.33 -3.08
C PHE A 119 -11.46 9.34 -2.92
N VAL A 120 -11.44 8.25 -3.69
CA VAL A 120 -12.44 7.18 -3.65
C VAL A 120 -11.85 5.97 -2.90
N PRO A 121 -12.09 5.83 -1.59
CA PRO A 121 -11.44 4.80 -0.77
C PRO A 121 -11.95 3.38 -1.03
N GLY A 122 -13.19 3.23 -1.52
CA GLY A 122 -13.86 1.92 -1.62
C GLY A 122 -13.27 0.94 -2.64
N SER A 123 -12.24 1.33 -3.38
CA SER A 123 -11.55 0.46 -4.35
C SER A 123 -10.34 -0.29 -3.75
N TYR A 124 -10.03 -0.06 -2.46
CA TYR A 124 -8.85 -0.61 -1.79
C TYR A 124 -9.23 -1.45 -0.58
N LEU A 125 -8.34 -2.35 -0.17
CA LEU A 125 -8.53 -3.21 1.02
C LEU A 125 -8.79 -2.37 2.27
N CYS A 126 -9.59 -2.90 3.20
CA CYS A 126 -9.85 -2.24 4.47
C CYS A 126 -8.58 -2.01 5.27
N GLU A 127 -7.64 -2.96 5.23
CA GLU A 127 -6.35 -2.80 5.88
C GLU A 127 -5.57 -1.61 5.30
N THR A 128 -5.56 -1.43 3.97
CA THR A 128 -4.95 -0.26 3.31
C THR A 128 -5.61 1.03 3.72
N ARG A 129 -6.94 1.08 3.73
CA ARG A 129 -7.74 2.25 4.14
C ARG A 129 -7.46 2.67 5.58
N ASP A 130 -7.30 1.72 6.49
CA ASP A 130 -6.95 1.99 7.88
C ASP A 130 -5.52 2.53 8.02
N LEU A 131 -4.57 2.03 7.23
CA LEU A 131 -3.21 2.61 7.18
C LEU A 131 -3.21 4.01 6.55
N VAL A 132 -4.04 4.27 5.53
CA VAL A 132 -4.22 5.61 4.95
C VAL A 132 -4.72 6.58 6.03
N ALA A 133 -5.73 6.17 6.81
CA ALA A 133 -6.24 6.99 7.90
C ALA A 133 -5.16 7.28 8.96
N GLN A 134 -4.33 6.29 9.31
CA GLN A 134 -3.18 6.49 10.20
C GLN A 134 -2.15 7.45 9.59
N GLY A 135 -1.89 7.38 8.29
CA GLY A 135 -1.01 8.31 7.57
C GLY A 135 -1.52 9.75 7.61
N ILE A 136 -2.84 9.95 7.46
CA ILE A 136 -3.50 11.26 7.61
C ILE A 136 -3.38 11.78 9.05
N GLU A 137 -3.61 10.93 10.04
CA GLU A 137 -3.47 11.28 11.46
C GLU A 137 -2.02 11.67 11.82
N GLU A 138 -1.03 10.94 11.28
CA GLU A 138 0.41 11.23 11.43
C GLU A 138 0.77 12.58 10.78
N TYR A 139 0.25 12.87 9.59
CA TYR A 139 0.41 14.18 8.96
C TYR A 139 -0.18 15.30 9.83
N ALA A 140 -1.42 15.13 10.32
CA ALA A 140 -2.07 16.10 11.20
C ALA A 140 -1.31 16.30 12.52
N ARG A 141 -0.70 15.24 13.07
CA ARG A 141 0.17 15.32 14.24
C ARG A 141 1.41 16.17 13.96
N ARG A 142 2.05 15.99 12.80
CA ARG A 142 3.21 16.82 12.40
C ARG A 142 2.82 18.28 12.20
N GLN A 143 1.63 18.57 11.65
CA GLN A 143 1.12 19.94 11.55
C GLN A 143 1.00 20.60 12.92
N ARG A 144 0.40 19.91 13.90
CA ARG A 144 0.30 20.39 15.29
C ARG A 144 1.65 20.71 15.90
N ASN A 145 2.62 19.84 15.69
CA ASN A 145 3.98 20.03 16.22
C ASN A 145 4.70 21.20 15.55
N PHE A 146 4.40 21.49 14.27
CA PHE A 146 5.07 22.53 13.52
C PHE A 146 4.50 23.93 13.79
N ASN A 147 3.20 24.08 14.09
CA ASN A 147 2.61 25.40 14.37
C ASN A 147 1.28 25.30 15.12
N LEU A 148 1.14 26.05 16.23
CA LEU A 148 -0.09 26.15 17.03
C LEU A 148 -1.25 26.91 16.33
N LEU A 149 -0.96 27.58 15.21
CA LEU A 149 -1.90 28.51 14.54
C LEU A 149 -2.46 28.00 13.21
N MET A 150 -2.07 26.81 12.73
CA MET A 150 -2.66 26.24 11.52
C MET A 150 -3.91 25.43 11.85
N ASN A 151 -4.94 25.55 11.01
CA ASN A 151 -6.06 24.62 11.02
C ASN A 151 -5.55 23.24 10.63
N THR A 152 -5.46 22.36 11.63
CA THR A 152 -5.01 20.98 11.43
C THR A 152 -6.01 20.24 10.56
N VAL A 153 -5.50 19.41 9.64
CA VAL A 153 -6.33 18.46 8.89
C VAL A 153 -7.12 17.62 9.87
N LYS A 154 -8.45 17.59 9.69
CA LYS A 154 -9.34 16.66 10.37
C LYS A 154 -9.56 15.47 9.46
N LEU A 155 -9.42 14.27 10.00
CA LEU A 155 -9.64 13.04 9.26
C LEU A 155 -11.06 13.02 8.68
N ASN A 156 -11.16 12.74 7.39
CA ASN A 156 -12.41 12.37 6.75
C ASN A 156 -12.72 10.91 7.11
N HIS A 157 -13.74 10.71 7.95
CA HIS A 157 -14.10 9.39 8.44
C HIS A 157 -14.57 8.44 7.33
N SER A 158 -14.93 8.94 6.13
CA SER A 158 -15.27 8.08 4.99
C SER A 158 -14.08 7.27 4.47
N VAL A 159 -12.85 7.65 4.84
CA VAL A 159 -11.63 6.92 4.47
C VAL A 159 -11.56 5.58 5.17
N LYS A 160 -11.91 5.52 6.46
CA LYS A 160 -11.86 4.28 7.25
C LYS A 160 -12.91 3.29 6.75
N CYS A 161 -12.60 2.01 6.88
CA CYS A 161 -13.62 0.99 6.69
C CYS A 161 -14.63 0.99 7.84
N THR A 162 -15.86 0.66 7.50
CA THR A 162 -16.93 0.36 8.46
C THR A 162 -16.80 -1.08 8.94
N ASP A 163 -17.38 -1.38 10.12
CA ASP A 163 -17.47 -2.74 10.64
C ASP A 163 -18.17 -3.70 9.68
N LYS A 164 -19.04 -3.18 8.81
CA LYS A 164 -19.70 -3.98 7.78
C LYS A 164 -18.72 -4.36 6.67
N GLU A 165 -17.98 -3.39 6.13
CA GLU A 165 -16.98 -3.64 5.08
C GLU A 165 -15.91 -4.63 5.55
N TRP A 166 -15.46 -4.52 6.81
CA TRP A 166 -14.51 -5.46 7.40
C TRP A 166 -15.04 -6.90 7.49
N ARG A 167 -16.35 -7.09 7.67
CA ARG A 167 -16.96 -8.43 7.63
C ARG A 167 -17.05 -8.95 6.20
N ASP A 168 -17.50 -8.09 5.29
CA ASP A 168 -17.70 -8.45 3.88
C ASP A 168 -16.36 -8.76 3.16
N GLU A 169 -15.22 -8.25 3.65
CA GLU A 169 -13.87 -8.55 3.10
C GLU A 169 -13.28 -9.87 3.62
N GLY A 170 -13.77 -10.39 4.74
CA GLY A 170 -13.27 -11.63 5.37
C GLY A 170 -13.96 -12.92 4.92
N ASP A 171 -15.07 -12.80 4.19
CA ASP A 171 -15.89 -13.90 3.65
C ASP A 171 -15.48 -14.26 2.21
#